data_AF-A0A6V7KA03-F1
#
_entry.id   AF-A0A6V7KA03-F1
#
_cell.length_a   1.000
_cell.length_b   1.000
_cell.length_c   1.000
_cell.angle_alpha   90.00
_cell.angle_beta   90.00
_cell.angle_gamma   90.00
#
_symmetry.space_group_name_H-M   'P 1'
#
loop_
_entity.id
_entity.type
_entity.pdbx_description
1 polymer ?
#
loop_
_entity_poly.entity_id
_entity_poly.type
_entity_poly.pdbx_seq_one_letter_code
_entity_poly.pdbx_strand_id
1 'polypeptide(L)'
;VITSVQMVVEERFVAGLDIPPLQAVGWEGIFGFLGICLAIIPMNFIRASLPFADNSQGTLEAPIDAFVQIANSGRLLMAIVGITLSIAFFNFAGISVTKEMSATTRMILDSVRTIVIWGVSLILQWQDFHYLQ
;
A
#
# COMPACT_ATOMS: atom_id res chain seq x y z
N VAL A 1 -4.27 12.41 9.52
CA VAL A 1 -3.48 12.88 10.69
C VAL A 1 -2.21 12.07 10.86
N ILE A 2 -2.27 10.74 11.03
CA ILE A 2 -1.06 9.91 11.18
C ILE A 2 -0.17 9.98 9.92
N THR A 3 -0.76 9.82 8.73
CA THR A 3 -0.05 9.87 7.43
C THR A 3 0.58 11.23 7.16
N SER A 4 -0.14 12.32 7.44
CA SER A 4 0.37 13.68 7.29
C SER A 4 1.52 13.98 8.24
N VAL A 5 1.52 13.41 9.46
CA VAL A 5 2.65 13.54 10.40
C VAL A 5 3.86 12.77 9.91
N GLN A 6 3.68 11.54 9.40
CA GLN A 6 4.76 10.76 8.78
C GLN A 6 5.44 11.56 7.67
N MET A 7 4.67 12.11 6.72
CA MET A 7 5.22 12.84 5.58
C MET A 7 6.06 14.06 5.99
N VAL A 8 5.62 14.81 7.01
CA VAL A 8 6.35 15.99 7.50
C VAL A 8 7.64 15.61 8.23
N VAL A 9 7.60 14.52 9.02
CA VAL A 9 8.79 14.01 9.71
C VAL A 9 9.79 13.46 8.70
N GLU A 10 9.32 12.72 7.70
CA GLU A 10 10.11 12.15 6.62
C GLU A 10 10.78 13.25 5.78
N GLU A 11 10.05 14.29 5.38
CA GLU A 11 10.60 15.47 4.69
C GLU A 11 11.72 16.11 5.53
N ARG A 12 11.52 16.26 6.84
CA ARG A 12 12.53 16.86 7.73
C ARG A 12 13.80 16.02 7.83
N PHE A 13 13.71 14.70 7.89
CA PHE A 13 14.88 13.82 7.95
C PHE A 13 15.56 13.64 6.60
N VAL A 14 14.80 13.43 5.53
CA VAL A 14 15.35 13.21 4.18
C VAL A 14 15.98 14.49 3.63
N ALA A 15 15.35 15.66 3.81
CA ALA A 15 15.91 16.94 3.38
C ALA A 15 16.99 17.46 4.36
N GLY A 16 16.86 17.19 5.65
CA GLY A 16 17.80 17.66 6.67
C GLY A 16 19.09 16.86 6.79
N LEU A 17 19.07 15.56 6.46
CA LEU A 17 20.22 14.65 6.56
C LEU A 17 20.74 14.15 5.19
N ASP A 18 20.19 14.68 4.09
CA ASP A 18 20.47 14.28 2.69
C ASP A 18 20.49 12.76 2.47
N ILE A 19 19.53 12.07 3.08
CA ILE A 19 19.42 10.61 2.97
C ILE A 19 18.97 10.28 1.53
N PRO A 20 19.61 9.30 0.86
CA PRO A 20 19.16 8.86 -0.46
C PRO A 20 17.71 8.35 -0.40
N PRO A 21 16.80 8.84 -1.27
CA PRO A 21 15.41 8.41 -1.33
C PRO A 21 15.23 6.89 -1.38
N LEU A 22 16.09 6.21 -2.14
CA LEU A 22 16.06 4.75 -2.26
C LEU A 22 16.33 4.04 -0.93
N GLN A 23 17.22 4.58 -0.10
CA GLN A 23 17.54 4.04 1.21
C GLN A 23 16.37 4.24 2.19
N ALA A 24 15.70 5.39 2.14
CA ALA A 24 14.51 5.65 2.94
C ALA A 24 13.37 4.66 2.62
N VAL A 25 13.01 4.51 1.34
CA VAL A 25 11.99 3.51 0.90
C VAL A 25 12.38 2.10 1.34
N GLY A 26 13.67 1.75 1.22
CA GLY A 26 14.17 0.43 1.61
C GLY A 26 13.92 0.13 3.10
N TRP A 27 14.21 1.10 3.98
CA TRP A 27 13.96 0.95 5.40
C TRP A 27 12.47 0.87 5.73
N GLU A 28 11.63 1.70 5.11
CA GLU A 28 10.18 1.62 5.27
C GLU A 28 9.63 0.25 4.85
N GLY A 29 10.11 -0.29 3.73
CA GLY A 29 9.74 -1.63 3.27
C GLY A 29 10.11 -2.73 4.26
N ILE A 30 11.32 -2.67 4.84
CA ILE A 30 11.78 -3.65 5.84
C ILE A 30 10.94 -3.56 7.12
N PHE A 31 10.74 -2.36 7.67
CA PHE A 31 9.94 -2.19 8.89
C PHE A 31 8.48 -2.54 8.67
N GLY A 32 7.90 -2.20 7.52
CA GLY A 32 6.55 -2.59 7.13
C GLY A 32 6.41 -4.11 7.01
N PHE A 33 7.37 -4.78 6.36
CA PHE A 33 7.39 -6.24 6.26
C PHE A 33 7.48 -6.90 7.64
N LEU A 34 8.40 -6.47 8.50
CA LEU A 34 8.53 -6.99 9.85
C LEU A 34 7.25 -6.77 10.68
N GLY A 35 6.65 -5.58 10.59
CA GLY A 35 5.40 -5.26 11.27
C GLY A 35 4.25 -6.16 10.84
N ILE A 36 4.09 -6.39 9.52
CA ILE A 36 3.06 -7.28 8.97
C ILE A 36 3.33 -8.73 9.38
N CYS A 37 4.58 -9.21 9.30
CA CYS A 37 4.93 -10.56 9.74
C CYS A 37 4.59 -10.79 11.21
N LEU A 38 4.87 -9.80 12.08
CA LEU A 38 4.51 -9.88 13.49
C LEU A 38 3.01 -9.81 13.72
N ALA A 39 2.27 -9.00 12.93
CA ALA A 39 0.81 -8.88 13.04
C ALA A 39 0.06 -10.13 12.57
N ILE A 40 0.58 -10.85 11.58
CA ILE A 40 -0.01 -12.10 11.08
C ILE A 40 -0.01 -13.19 12.17
N ILE A 41 0.97 -13.20 13.08
CA ILE A 41 1.07 -14.21 14.15
C ILE A 41 -0.20 -14.26 15.01
N PRO A 42 -0.62 -13.18 15.71
CA PRO A 42 -1.86 -13.20 16.49
C PRO A 42 -3.11 -13.33 15.62
N MET A 43 -3.13 -12.74 14.42
CA MET A 43 -4.29 -12.80 13.52
C MET A 43 -4.59 -14.23 13.02
N ASN A 44 -3.55 -15.07 12.89
CA ASN A 44 -3.71 -16.48 12.57
C ASN A 44 -4.39 -17.30 13.69
N PHE A 45 -4.37 -16.82 14.94
CA PHE A 45 -5.03 -17.53 16.06
C PHE A 45 -6.44 -17.02 16.36
N ILE A 46 -6.83 -15.86 15.84
CA ILE A 46 -8.16 -15.29 16.07
C ILE A 46 -9.15 -15.95 15.11
N ARG A 47 -10.14 -16.65 15.67
CA ARG A 47 -11.25 -17.23 14.90
C ARG A 47 -12.29 -16.15 14.60
N ALA A 48 -12.74 -16.10 13.36
CA ALA A 48 -13.78 -15.17 12.92
C ALA A 48 -14.96 -15.94 12.34
N SER A 49 -16.16 -15.36 12.42
CA SER A 49 -17.33 -15.87 11.70
C SER A 49 -17.38 -15.27 10.29
N LEU A 50 -18.12 -15.91 9.38
CA LEU A 50 -18.43 -15.32 8.08
C LEU A 50 -18.98 -13.89 8.25
N PRO A 51 -18.58 -12.93 7.41
CA PRO A 51 -17.78 -13.05 6.19
C PRO A 51 -16.25 -12.93 6.38
N PHE A 52 -15.75 -12.84 7.62
CA PHE A 52 -14.35 -12.44 7.89
C PHE A 52 -13.35 -13.60 7.94
N ALA A 53 -13.82 -14.85 7.87
CA ALA A 53 -12.97 -16.03 7.79
C ALA A 53 -13.55 -17.03 6.78
N ASP A 54 -13.20 -16.84 5.51
CA ASP A 54 -13.51 -17.75 4.40
C ASP A 54 -12.26 -18.58 4.02
N ASN A 55 -11.62 -19.16 5.02
CA ASN A 55 -10.47 -20.04 4.85
C ASN A 55 -10.72 -21.38 5.57
N SER A 56 -9.89 -22.38 5.28
CA SER A 56 -10.07 -23.74 5.81
C SER A 56 -9.99 -23.83 7.34
N GLN A 57 -9.46 -22.81 8.01
CA GLN A 57 -9.20 -22.80 9.46
C GLN A 57 -10.22 -21.93 10.24
N GLY A 58 -11.06 -21.15 9.56
CA GLY A 58 -11.98 -20.21 10.20
C GLY A 58 -11.27 -19.10 11.00
N THR A 59 -10.03 -18.76 10.62
CA THR A 59 -9.20 -17.72 11.25
C THR A 59 -9.23 -16.43 10.44
N LEU A 60 -8.85 -15.29 11.03
CA LEU A 60 -8.77 -14.03 10.29
C LEU A 60 -7.72 -14.07 9.19
N GLU A 61 -6.59 -14.73 9.45
CA GLU A 61 -5.50 -14.90 8.49
C GLU A 61 -5.10 -16.38 8.43
N ALA A 62 -4.76 -16.86 7.24
CA ALA A 62 -4.28 -18.23 7.02
C ALA A 62 -3.04 -18.19 6.09
N PRO A 63 -1.86 -17.80 6.62
CA PRO A 63 -0.70 -17.51 5.79
C PRO A 63 -0.21 -18.75 5.02
N ILE A 64 -0.28 -19.93 5.62
CA ILE A 64 0.16 -21.19 4.99
C ILE A 64 -0.70 -21.50 3.76
N ASP A 65 -2.03 -21.42 3.90
CA ASP A 65 -2.97 -21.64 2.79
C ASP A 65 -2.76 -20.60 1.68
N ALA A 66 -2.51 -19.34 2.04
CA ALA A 66 -2.19 -18.27 1.10
C ALA A 66 -0.91 -18.58 0.29
N PHE A 67 0.17 -19.01 0.95
CA PHE A 67 1.41 -19.39 0.24
C PHE A 67 1.20 -20.57 -0.70
N VAL A 68 0.40 -21.56 -0.31
CA VAL A 68 0.06 -22.71 -1.17
C VAL A 68 -0.76 -22.25 -2.39
N GLN A 69 -1.70 -21.31 -2.22
CA GLN A 69 -2.47 -20.75 -3.35
C GLN A 69 -1.58 -19.97 -4.32
N ILE A 70 -0.63 -19.19 -3.80
CA ILE A 70 0.33 -18.43 -4.61
C ILE A 70 1.24 -19.38 -5.39
N ALA A 71 1.74 -20.45 -4.76
CA ALA A 71 2.60 -21.43 -5.40
C ALA A 71 1.89 -22.21 -6.52
N ASN A 72 0.60 -22.51 -6.34
CA ASN A 72 -0.17 -23.29 -7.30
C ASN A 72 -0.77 -22.46 -8.44
N SER A 73 -0.82 -21.13 -8.33
CA SER A 73 -1.42 -20.25 -9.35
C SER A 73 -0.41 -19.25 -9.91
N GLY A 74 0.15 -19.56 -11.08
CA GLY A 74 1.08 -18.66 -11.77
C GLY A 74 0.48 -17.29 -12.12
N ARG A 75 -0.85 -17.23 -12.34
CA ARG A 75 -1.56 -15.95 -12.57
C ARG A 75 -1.58 -15.09 -11.30
N LEU A 76 -1.82 -15.70 -10.15
CA LEU A 76 -1.81 -15.02 -8.86
C LEU A 76 -0.41 -14.53 -8.52
N LEU A 77 0.62 -15.37 -8.72
CA LEU A 77 2.01 -14.99 -8.52
C LEU A 77 2.40 -13.79 -9.40
N MET A 78 2.05 -13.81 -10.69
CA MET A 78 2.31 -12.70 -11.60
C MET A 78 1.61 -11.41 -11.15
N ALA A 79 0.35 -11.49 -10.70
CA ALA A 79 -0.39 -10.35 -10.19
C ALA A 79 0.27 -9.76 -8.93
N ILE A 80 0.69 -10.61 -7.98
CA ILE A 80 1.37 -10.19 -6.76
C ILE A 80 2.69 -9.49 -7.09
N VAL A 81 3.54 -10.11 -7.90
CA VAL A 81 4.83 -9.52 -8.31
C VAL A 81 4.61 -8.19 -9.03
N GLY A 82 3.65 -8.12 -9.95
CA GLY A 82 3.33 -6.89 -10.67
C GLY A 82 2.89 -5.76 -9.75
N ILE A 83 2.01 -6.06 -8.79
CA ILE A 83 1.55 -5.09 -7.78
C ILE A 83 2.72 -4.64 -6.91
N THR A 84 3.56 -5.57 -6.42
CA THR A 84 4.73 -5.23 -5.58
C THR A 84 5.69 -4.30 -6.31
N LEU A 85 6.02 -4.59 -7.58
CA LEU A 85 6.88 -3.73 -8.39
C LEU A 85 6.26 -2.35 -8.64
N SER A 86 4.95 -2.30 -8.91
CA SER A 86 4.23 -1.05 -9.10
C SER A 86 4.26 -0.17 -7.84
N ILE A 87 4.06 -0.77 -6.66
CA ILE A 87 4.08 -0.05 -5.38
C ILE A 87 5.50 0.42 -5.06
N ALA A 88 6.52 -0.40 -5.30
CA ALA A 88 7.91 -0.01 -5.09
C ALA A 88 8.30 1.19 -5.97
N PHE A 89 7.93 1.16 -7.26
CA PHE A 89 8.19 2.26 -8.17
C PHE A 89 7.43 3.53 -7.78
N PHE A 90 6.15 3.39 -7.38
CA PHE A 90 5.35 4.52 -6.92
C PHE A 90 5.94 5.19 -5.67
N ASN A 91 6.37 4.41 -4.68
CA ASN A 91 6.98 4.95 -3.46
C ASN A 91 8.34 5.61 -3.76
N PHE A 92 9.18 4.99 -4.60
CA PHE A 92 10.44 5.59 -5.02
C PHE A 92 10.23 6.92 -5.75
N ALA A 93 9.37 6.94 -6.76
CA ALA A 93 9.04 8.16 -7.50
C ALA A 93 8.44 9.22 -6.57
N GLY A 94 7.58 8.82 -5.63
CA GLY A 94 6.99 9.71 -4.63
C GLY A 94 8.03 10.38 -3.75
N ILE A 95 9.01 9.63 -3.22
CA ILE A 95 10.09 10.20 -2.38
C ILE A 95 11.03 11.08 -3.21
N SER A 96 11.38 10.65 -4.44
CA SER A 96 12.19 11.45 -5.36
C SER A 96 11.54 12.80 -5.72
N VAL A 97 10.23 12.84 -5.94
CA VAL A 97 9.51 14.11 -6.21
C VAL A 97 9.49 15.01 -4.97
N THR A 98 9.35 14.46 -3.76
CA THR A 98 9.46 15.26 -2.52
C THR A 98 10.85 15.85 -2.30
N LYS A 99 11.90 15.16 -2.73
CA LYS A 99 13.28 15.67 -2.63
C LYS A 99 13.52 16.88 -3.53
N GLU A 100 12.82 16.97 -4.67
CA GLU A 100 13.00 18.05 -5.65
C GLU A 100 11.92 19.15 -5.57
N MET A 101 10.70 18.86 -5.08
CA MET A 101 9.53 19.78 -5.17
C MET A 101 8.63 19.87 -3.91
N SER A 102 9.11 19.50 -2.72
CA SER A 102 8.42 19.63 -1.40
C SER A 102 7.18 18.73 -1.19
N ALA A 103 6.88 18.41 0.09
CA ALA A 103 5.75 17.57 0.52
C ALA A 103 4.37 18.04 0.02
N THR A 104 4.20 19.34 -0.25
CA THR A 104 2.94 19.88 -0.80
C THR A 104 2.61 19.30 -2.17
N THR A 105 3.61 19.11 -3.04
CA THR A 105 3.41 18.56 -4.39
C THR A 105 2.98 17.10 -4.34
N ARG A 106 3.54 16.30 -3.41
CA ARG A 106 3.13 14.90 -3.21
C ARG A 106 1.68 14.78 -2.73
N MET A 107 1.24 15.65 -1.83
CA MET A 107 -0.16 15.67 -1.39
C MET A 107 -1.13 16.04 -2.52
N ILE A 108 -0.72 16.95 -3.42
CA ILE A 108 -1.51 17.29 -4.62
C ILE A 108 -1.58 16.09 -5.56
N LEU A 109 -0.46 15.40 -5.81
CA LEU A 109 -0.42 14.20 -6.66
C LEU A 109 -1.31 13.07 -6.12
N ASP A 110 -1.32 12.87 -4.79
CA ASP A 110 -2.20 11.90 -4.14
C ASP A 110 -3.69 12.25 -4.36
N SER A 111 -4.04 13.53 -4.28
CA SER A 111 -5.41 14.01 -4.52
C SER A 111 -5.83 13.88 -5.99
N VAL A 112 -4.93 14.23 -6.92
CA VAL A 112 -5.15 14.13 -8.36
C VAL A 112 -5.40 12.68 -8.79
N ARG A 113 -4.62 11.73 -8.27
CA ARG A 113 -4.82 10.30 -8.56
C ARG A 113 -6.24 9.84 -8.25
N THR A 114 -6.77 10.20 -7.09
CA THR A 114 -8.14 9.83 -6.69
C THR A 114 -9.19 10.44 -7.63
N ILE A 115 -9.01 11.71 -8.02
CA ILE A 115 -9.91 12.39 -8.97
C ILE A 115 -9.85 11.74 -10.36
N VAL A 116 -8.66 11.35 -10.83
CA VAL A 116 -8.48 10.68 -12.13
C VAL A 116 -9.15 9.32 -12.14
N ILE A 117 -8.96 8.51 -11.08
CA ILE A 117 -9.62 7.20 -10.96
C ILE A 117 -11.13 7.37 -10.97
N TRP A 118 -11.66 8.34 -10.21
CA TRP A 118 -13.08 8.64 -10.17
C TRP A 118 -13.62 9.08 -11.54
N GLY A 119 -12.93 9.99 -12.23
CA GLY A 119 -13.33 10.45 -13.56
C GLY A 119 -13.36 9.32 -14.60
N VAL A 120 -12.34 8.45 -14.60
CA VAL A 120 -12.30 7.28 -15.48
C VAL A 120 -13.43 6.30 -15.15
N SER A 121 -13.71 6.05 -13.87
CA SER A 121 -14.81 5.19 -13.44
C SER A 121 -16.19 5.70 -13.89
N LEU A 122 -16.41 7.01 -13.91
CA LEU A 122 -17.63 7.62 -14.44
C LEU A 122 -17.73 7.45 -15.97
N ILE A 123 -16.63 7.66 -16.70
CA ILE A 123 -16.59 7.50 -18.17
C ILE A 123 -16.89 6.05 -18.56
N LEU A 124 -16.33 5.08 -17.83
CA LEU A 124 -16.56 3.65 -18.04
C LEU A 124 -17.89 3.15 -17.47
N GLN A 125 -18.71 4.03 -16.89
CA GLN A 125 -20.00 3.70 -16.27
C GLN A 125 -19.88 2.62 -15.17
N TRP A 126 -18.73 2.58 -14.47
CA TRP A 126 -18.54 1.72 -13.29
C TRP A 126 -19.09 2.36 -12.01
N GLN A 127 -19.34 3.67 -12.02
CA GLN A 127 -20.08 4.39 -10.99
C GLN A 127 -21.09 5.35 -11.61
N ASP A 128 -22.25 5.49 -10.94
CA ASP A 128 -23.23 6.52 -11.24
C ASP A 128 -22.93 7.82 -10.49
N PHE A 129 -23.05 8.95 -11.17
CA PHE A 129 -22.79 10.26 -10.59
C PHE A 129 -23.91 10.66 -9.61
N HIS A 130 -23.55 10.83 -8.34
CA HIS A 130 -24.45 11.34 -7.30
C HIS A 130 -23.99 12.72 -6.86
N TYR A 131 -24.91 13.71 -6.88
CA TYR A 131 -24.61 15.11 -6.54
C TYR A 131 -24.18 15.37 -5.09
N LEU A 132 -24.33 14.39 -4.20
CA LEU A 132 -24.01 14.47 -2.77
C LEU A 132 -22.69 13.78 -2.39
N GLN A 133 -21.97 13.24 -3.37
CA GLN A 133 -20.67 12.56 -3.19
C GLN A 133 -19.52 13.53 -3.45
#